data_AF-A0A946IZK0-F1
#
_entry.id   AF-A0A946IZK0-F1
#
_cell.length_a   1.000
_cell.length_b   1.000
_cell.length_c   1.000
_cell.angle_alpha   90.00
_cell.angle_beta   90.00
_cell.angle_gamma   90.00
#
_symmetry.space_group_name_H-M   'P 1'
#
loop_
_entity.id
_entity.type
_entity.pdbx_description
1 polymer ?
#
loop_
_entity_poly.entity_id
_entity_poly.type
_entity_poly.pdbx_seq_one_letter_code
_entity_poly.pdbx_strand_id
1 'polypeptide(L)'
;LNRSYVIAKKSVDEKDLIILKGSEITRHMPPGHFNAIFINDANKLLIKGDSLAGIIEANNQGAFVFWNHPHWTSKSEGRMDGIAKLDPVHEELISNNLVHGLEVANEDTYSEEALEIAINNNLTVLGNSDIHGLIDWDFDIPNGGHRPLTFVITKDNSQNSIKESLFKGHTFVWFKDLLIGKEENIKPIIESNIKFKSNGYIGETTVLELEVSNLSSVPISLEYQGEYTFHKNSKFLKILPNSSFKIQIKTISKVETISLPFNILNVVTGLRKSLSLDFDLKIQ
;
A
#
# COMPACT_ATOMS: atom_id res chain seq x y z
N LEU A 1 5.59 -8.19 -28.39
CA LEU A 1 5.32 -7.68 -27.03
C LEU A 1 5.71 -6.21 -26.82
N ASN A 2 6.71 -5.64 -27.51
CA ASN A 2 7.13 -4.23 -27.30
C ASN A 2 6.20 -3.11 -27.84
N ARG A 3 5.19 -3.43 -28.66
CA ARG A 3 4.50 -2.40 -29.48
C ARG A 3 3.61 -1.45 -28.67
N SER A 4 2.90 -1.95 -27.67
CA SER A 4 2.03 -1.14 -26.79
C SER A 4 2.81 -0.02 -26.10
N TYR A 5 3.99 -0.33 -25.56
CA TYR A 5 4.91 0.65 -24.97
C TYR A 5 5.27 1.79 -25.95
N VAL A 6 5.61 1.44 -27.19
CA VAL A 6 5.98 2.45 -28.22
C VAL A 6 4.80 3.36 -28.57
N ILE A 7 3.57 2.82 -28.57
CA ILE A 7 2.37 3.62 -28.82
C ILE A 7 2.12 4.55 -27.63
N ALA A 8 2.08 4.01 -26.41
CA ALA A 8 1.79 4.77 -25.21
C ALA A 8 2.80 5.90 -24.98
N LYS A 9 4.10 5.63 -25.19
CA LYS A 9 5.18 6.63 -25.08
C LYS A 9 5.03 7.80 -26.06
N LYS A 10 4.38 7.58 -27.21
CA LYS A 10 4.11 8.66 -28.18
C LYS A 10 2.87 9.50 -27.82
N SER A 11 2.04 9.01 -26.91
CA SER A 11 0.77 9.64 -26.53
C SER A 11 0.87 10.52 -25.30
N VAL A 12 2.01 10.55 -24.61
CA VAL A 12 2.20 11.33 -23.36
C VAL A 12 3.49 12.14 -23.41
N ASP A 13 3.47 13.30 -22.76
CA ASP A 13 4.70 13.99 -22.38
C ASP A 13 5.26 13.30 -21.13
N GLU A 14 6.55 12.96 -21.13
CA GLU A 14 7.22 12.30 -20.00
C GLU A 14 7.22 13.17 -18.73
N LYS A 15 6.96 14.48 -18.85
CA LYS A 15 6.77 15.39 -17.71
C LYS A 15 5.47 15.14 -16.95
N ASP A 16 4.43 14.67 -17.65
CA ASP A 16 3.09 14.46 -17.08
C ASP A 16 2.91 13.00 -16.63
N LEU A 17 3.47 12.05 -17.39
CA LEU A 17 3.36 10.63 -17.08
C LEU A 17 4.61 9.86 -17.51
N ILE A 18 5.16 9.10 -16.56
CA ILE A 18 6.31 8.23 -16.79
C ILE A 18 5.80 6.85 -17.19
N ILE A 19 6.11 6.45 -18.42
CA ILE A 19 5.78 5.12 -18.91
C ILE A 19 6.97 4.19 -18.72
N LEU A 20 6.80 3.21 -17.84
CA LEU A 20 7.76 2.14 -17.61
C LEU A 20 7.52 1.02 -18.61
N LYS A 21 8.60 0.55 -19.24
CA LYS A 21 8.54 -0.62 -20.10
C LYS A 21 8.43 -1.87 -19.23
N GLY A 22 7.46 -2.73 -19.53
CA GLY A 22 7.24 -3.97 -18.79
C GLY A 22 6.48 -5.01 -19.60
N SER A 23 6.39 -6.21 -19.03
CA SER A 23 5.58 -7.31 -19.54
C SER A 23 5.19 -8.22 -18.39
N GLU A 24 3.99 -8.79 -18.47
CA GLU A 24 3.61 -9.93 -17.66
C GLU A 24 4.19 -11.22 -18.26
N ILE A 25 4.68 -12.10 -17.40
CA ILE A 25 5.10 -13.47 -17.66
C ILE A 25 3.99 -14.38 -17.11
N THR A 26 3.05 -14.74 -17.98
CA THR A 26 1.85 -15.49 -17.63
C THR A 26 2.07 -16.99 -17.77
N ARG A 27 1.94 -17.77 -16.70
CA ARG A 27 2.08 -19.24 -16.68
C ARG A 27 1.05 -19.84 -15.72
N HIS A 28 0.77 -21.14 -15.90
CA HIS A 28 -0.03 -21.90 -14.94
C HIS A 28 0.56 -21.82 -13.53
N MET A 29 -0.31 -21.89 -12.52
CA MET A 29 0.11 -21.96 -11.13
C MET A 29 0.57 -23.40 -10.81
N PRO A 30 1.80 -23.62 -10.28
CA PRO A 30 2.89 -22.66 -10.03
C PRO A 30 3.88 -22.49 -11.22
N PRO A 31 4.58 -21.34 -11.34
CA PRO A 31 4.67 -20.27 -10.35
C PRO A 31 3.56 -19.20 -10.53
N GLY A 32 2.68 -19.33 -11.51
CA GLY A 32 1.67 -18.33 -11.81
C GLY A 32 2.23 -17.15 -12.58
N HIS A 33 1.81 -15.94 -12.23
CA HIS A 33 2.01 -14.74 -13.05
C HIS A 33 3.02 -13.79 -12.40
N PHE A 34 3.95 -13.25 -13.19
CA PHE A 34 4.94 -12.29 -12.71
C PHE A 34 5.02 -11.10 -13.64
N ASN A 35 5.04 -9.90 -13.10
CA ASN A 35 5.38 -8.71 -13.85
C ASN A 35 6.88 -8.43 -13.78
N ALA A 36 7.45 -8.07 -14.93
CA ALA A 36 8.80 -7.55 -15.05
C ALA A 36 8.73 -6.13 -15.61
N ILE A 37 9.17 -5.14 -14.84
CA ILE A 37 9.23 -3.73 -15.24
C ILE A 37 10.68 -3.23 -15.32
N PHE A 38 10.91 -2.13 -16.04
CA PHE A 38 12.25 -1.66 -16.45
C PHE A 38 12.99 -2.63 -17.38
N ILE A 39 12.26 -3.45 -18.13
CA ILE A 39 12.84 -4.37 -19.12
C ILE A 39 13.36 -3.61 -20.35
N ASN A 40 14.33 -4.19 -21.04
CA ASN A 40 14.86 -3.68 -22.29
C ASN A 40 14.12 -4.24 -23.50
N ASP A 41 13.69 -5.51 -23.46
CA ASP A 41 13.00 -6.18 -24.56
C ASP A 41 12.01 -7.24 -24.05
N ALA A 42 10.70 -6.93 -24.20
CA ALA A 42 9.62 -7.83 -23.82
C ALA A 42 9.55 -9.09 -24.67
N ASN A 43 10.05 -9.08 -25.91
CA ASN A 43 10.00 -10.26 -26.77
C ASN A 43 10.88 -11.39 -26.23
N LYS A 44 11.96 -11.06 -25.51
CA LYS A 44 12.89 -12.05 -24.93
C LYS A 44 12.31 -12.83 -23.76
N LEU A 45 11.27 -12.30 -23.11
CA LEU A 45 10.59 -12.97 -21.99
C LEU A 45 9.66 -14.11 -22.48
N LEU A 46 9.33 -14.13 -23.78
CA LEU A 46 8.47 -15.16 -24.37
C LEU A 46 9.25 -16.43 -24.70
N ILE A 47 9.47 -17.27 -23.68
CA ILE A 47 10.15 -18.56 -23.82
C ILE A 47 9.12 -19.68 -23.68
N LYS A 48 8.90 -20.43 -24.76
CA LYS A 48 7.90 -21.51 -24.81
C LYS A 48 8.38 -22.73 -24.04
N GLY A 49 7.48 -23.34 -23.27
CA GLY A 49 7.74 -24.59 -22.54
C GLY A 49 8.57 -24.44 -21.27
N ASP A 50 8.98 -23.22 -20.92
CA ASP A 50 9.71 -22.92 -19.69
C ASP A 50 8.99 -21.79 -18.92
N SER A 51 8.55 -22.10 -17.71
CA SER A 51 7.85 -21.15 -16.85
C SER A 51 8.78 -20.18 -16.13
N LEU A 52 10.07 -20.53 -15.98
CA LEU A 52 11.04 -19.78 -15.19
C LEU A 52 12.02 -18.98 -16.05
N ALA A 53 12.32 -19.44 -17.27
CA ALA A 53 13.29 -18.77 -18.13
C ALA A 53 12.92 -17.32 -18.44
N GLY A 54 11.62 -16.99 -18.52
CA GLY A 54 11.17 -15.60 -18.67
C GLY A 54 11.54 -14.71 -17.48
N ILE A 55 11.44 -15.25 -16.26
CA ILE A 55 11.80 -14.56 -15.01
C ILE A 55 13.32 -14.35 -14.95
N ILE A 56 14.09 -15.38 -15.30
CA ILE A 56 15.55 -15.31 -15.34
C ILE A 56 16.02 -14.28 -16.39
N GLU A 57 15.44 -14.31 -17.59
CA GLU A 57 15.76 -13.33 -18.63
C GLU A 57 15.37 -11.90 -18.25
N ALA A 58 14.26 -11.71 -17.54
CA ALA A 58 13.91 -10.39 -17.00
C ALA A 58 14.99 -9.89 -16.03
N ASN A 59 15.46 -10.74 -15.12
CA ASN A 59 16.56 -10.42 -14.21
C ASN A 59 17.88 -10.12 -14.93
N ASN A 60 18.19 -10.85 -16.01
CA ASN A 60 19.36 -10.57 -16.86
C ASN A 60 19.29 -9.18 -17.53
N GLN A 61 18.09 -8.65 -17.73
CA GLN A 61 17.87 -7.28 -18.21
C GLN A 61 17.93 -6.22 -17.10
N GLY A 62 18.14 -6.64 -15.84
CA GLY A 62 18.09 -5.78 -14.66
C GLY A 62 16.69 -5.28 -14.33
N ALA A 63 15.66 -6.04 -14.68
CA ALA A 63 14.27 -5.69 -14.42
C ALA A 63 13.92 -5.80 -12.93
N PHE A 64 12.96 -5.01 -12.49
CA PHE A 64 12.28 -5.25 -11.22
C PHE A 64 11.13 -6.24 -11.47
N VAL A 65 11.28 -7.45 -10.94
CA VAL A 65 10.33 -8.57 -11.07
C VAL A 65 9.52 -8.74 -9.79
N PHE A 66 8.20 -8.87 -9.90
CA PHE A 66 7.31 -9.11 -8.77
C PHE A 66 6.23 -10.15 -9.09
N TRP A 67 5.76 -10.84 -8.05
CA TRP A 67 4.70 -11.85 -8.15
C TRP A 67 3.32 -11.19 -8.14
N ASN A 68 2.48 -11.51 -9.13
CA ASN A 68 1.15 -10.91 -9.29
C ASN A 68 0.11 -11.72 -8.50
N HIS A 69 -0.86 -11.01 -7.92
CA HIS A 69 -2.11 -11.52 -7.34
C HIS A 69 -2.06 -12.99 -6.80
N PRO A 70 -1.23 -13.28 -5.78
CA PRO A 70 -0.95 -14.65 -5.31
C PRO A 70 -2.16 -15.38 -4.71
N HIS A 71 -3.21 -14.63 -4.38
CA HIS A 71 -4.51 -15.07 -3.87
C HIS A 71 -5.59 -15.20 -4.96
N TRP A 72 -5.26 -14.96 -6.23
CA TRP A 72 -6.23 -15.04 -7.32
C TRP A 72 -6.88 -16.43 -7.39
N THR A 73 -8.20 -16.45 -7.46
CA THR A 73 -8.98 -17.68 -7.42
C THR A 73 -9.22 -18.24 -8.81
N SER A 74 -8.63 -19.39 -9.11
CA SER A 74 -8.79 -20.09 -10.38
C SER A 74 -8.49 -21.58 -10.24
N LYS A 75 -9.03 -22.39 -11.14
CA LYS A 75 -8.85 -23.86 -11.13
C LYS A 75 -7.43 -24.29 -11.52
N SER A 76 -6.80 -23.59 -12.48
CA SER A 76 -5.48 -23.94 -13.03
C SER A 76 -4.48 -22.79 -13.01
N GLU A 77 -4.97 -21.55 -13.04
CA GLU A 77 -4.11 -20.36 -13.14
C GLU A 77 -3.85 -19.70 -11.78
N GLY A 78 -4.52 -20.16 -10.73
CA GLY A 78 -4.50 -19.55 -9.40
C GLY A 78 -4.76 -20.58 -8.32
N ARG A 79 -5.33 -20.15 -7.20
CA ARG A 79 -5.55 -20.98 -6.02
C ARG A 79 -7.03 -21.21 -5.79
N MET A 80 -7.46 -22.46 -5.64
CA MET A 80 -8.86 -22.78 -5.38
C MET A 80 -9.36 -22.28 -4.01
N ASP A 81 -8.46 -22.15 -3.03
CA ASP A 81 -8.75 -21.67 -1.68
C ASP A 81 -8.63 -20.14 -1.54
N GLY A 82 -8.06 -19.46 -2.54
CA GLY A 82 -7.77 -18.03 -2.49
C GLY A 82 -6.70 -17.63 -1.48
N ILE A 83 -5.98 -18.58 -0.89
CA ILE A 83 -5.00 -18.31 0.17
C ILE A 83 -3.60 -18.18 -0.46
N ALA A 84 -3.01 -17.00 -0.43
CA ALA A 84 -1.63 -16.82 -0.88
C ALA A 84 -0.68 -17.64 0.00
N LYS A 85 0.18 -18.44 -0.64
CA LYS A 85 1.19 -19.29 0.01
C LYS A 85 2.42 -19.44 -0.89
N LEU A 86 3.58 -19.71 -0.30
CA LEU A 86 4.76 -20.05 -1.09
C LEU A 86 4.70 -21.53 -1.47
N ASP A 87 5.00 -21.80 -2.75
CA ASP A 87 5.28 -23.15 -3.25
C ASP A 87 6.80 -23.26 -3.37
N PRO A 88 7.41 -24.46 -3.44
CA PRO A 88 8.87 -24.60 -3.46
C PRO A 88 9.57 -23.75 -4.52
N VAL A 89 8.94 -23.57 -5.69
CA VAL A 89 9.46 -22.71 -6.76
C VAL A 89 9.46 -21.22 -6.39
N HIS A 90 8.48 -20.75 -5.62
CA HIS A 90 8.44 -19.36 -5.14
C HIS A 90 9.58 -19.12 -4.14
N GLU A 91 9.83 -20.06 -3.22
CA GLU A 91 10.95 -20.01 -2.27
C GLU A 91 12.31 -20.00 -2.98
N GLU A 92 12.47 -20.83 -4.02
CA GLU A 92 13.68 -20.86 -4.85
C GLU A 92 13.89 -19.53 -5.58
N LEU A 93 12.85 -18.96 -6.19
CA LEU A 93 12.96 -17.69 -6.90
C LEU A 93 13.30 -16.52 -5.97
N ILE A 94 12.70 -16.49 -4.77
CA ILE A 94 12.99 -15.46 -3.75
C ILE A 94 14.41 -15.62 -3.22
N SER A 95 14.83 -16.83 -2.84
CA SER A 95 16.17 -17.08 -2.28
C SER A 95 17.29 -16.80 -3.28
N ASN A 96 17.03 -16.96 -4.59
CA ASN A 96 17.94 -16.59 -5.66
C ASN A 96 17.88 -15.10 -6.07
N ASN A 97 17.14 -14.25 -5.34
CA ASN A 97 16.92 -12.84 -5.64
C ASN A 97 16.37 -12.59 -7.05
N LEU A 98 15.50 -13.49 -7.55
CA LEU A 98 14.84 -13.34 -8.85
C LEU A 98 13.47 -12.67 -8.75
N VAL A 99 12.97 -12.47 -7.52
CA VAL A 99 11.69 -11.82 -7.19
C VAL A 99 11.95 -10.75 -6.15
N HIS A 100 11.48 -9.54 -6.39
CA HIS A 100 11.81 -8.33 -5.62
C HIS A 100 10.58 -7.69 -4.97
N GLY A 101 9.39 -8.13 -5.36
CA GLY A 101 8.13 -7.58 -4.92
C GLY A 101 7.00 -8.59 -5.02
N LEU A 102 5.88 -8.25 -4.41
CA LEU A 102 4.69 -9.09 -4.34
C LEU A 102 3.44 -8.19 -4.27
N GLU A 103 2.46 -8.48 -5.12
CA GLU A 103 1.18 -7.80 -5.08
C GLU A 103 0.33 -8.28 -3.91
N VAL A 104 -0.03 -7.35 -3.03
CA VAL A 104 -0.95 -7.60 -1.90
C VAL A 104 -2.37 -7.18 -2.21
N ALA A 105 -2.55 -6.30 -3.19
CA ALA A 105 -3.85 -5.86 -3.69
C ALA A 105 -3.84 -5.86 -5.22
N ASN A 106 -4.89 -6.43 -5.83
CA ASN A 106 -5.03 -6.50 -7.27
C ASN A 106 -6.52 -6.39 -7.63
N GLU A 107 -6.86 -5.59 -8.64
CA GLU A 107 -8.24 -5.23 -9.01
C GLU A 107 -9.05 -4.78 -7.78
N ASP A 108 -10.05 -5.56 -7.36
CA ASP A 108 -10.92 -5.29 -6.22
C ASP A 108 -10.64 -6.21 -5.02
N THR A 109 -9.51 -6.93 -5.03
CA THR A 109 -9.12 -7.95 -4.06
C THR A 109 -7.86 -7.58 -3.26
N TYR A 110 -7.75 -8.12 -2.05
CA TYR A 110 -6.64 -7.93 -1.11
C TYR A 110 -6.32 -9.24 -0.38
N SER A 111 -5.05 -9.50 -0.10
CA SER A 111 -4.61 -10.65 0.71
C SER A 111 -3.67 -10.22 1.84
N GLU A 112 -4.05 -10.57 3.06
CA GLU A 112 -3.20 -10.38 4.24
C GLU A 112 -2.03 -11.37 4.24
N GLU A 113 -2.23 -12.58 3.72
CA GLU A 113 -1.20 -13.61 3.61
C GLU A 113 -0.09 -13.17 2.64
N ALA A 114 -0.48 -12.54 1.53
CA ALA A 114 0.44 -11.91 0.59
C ALA A 114 1.30 -10.84 1.29
N LEU A 115 0.69 -9.97 2.11
CA LEU A 115 1.42 -8.98 2.89
C LEU A 115 2.40 -9.62 3.87
N GLU A 116 1.99 -10.66 4.58
CA GLU A 116 2.86 -11.37 5.51
C GLU A 116 4.04 -12.06 4.79
N ILE A 117 3.79 -12.69 3.64
CA ILE A 117 4.85 -13.25 2.78
C ILE A 117 5.82 -12.15 2.35
N ALA A 118 5.31 -10.99 1.91
CA ALA A 118 6.16 -9.89 1.49
C ALA A 118 7.04 -9.37 2.63
N ILE A 119 6.49 -9.19 3.83
CA ILE A 119 7.24 -8.75 5.02
C ILE A 119 8.30 -9.78 5.41
N ASN A 120 7.92 -11.05 5.55
CA ASN A 120 8.81 -12.12 6.02
C ASN A 120 9.98 -12.39 5.06
N ASN A 121 9.80 -12.12 3.77
CA ASN A 121 10.82 -12.30 2.74
C ASN A 121 11.47 -10.98 2.30
N ASN A 122 11.20 -9.88 3.01
CA ASN A 122 11.68 -8.54 2.70
C ASN A 122 11.37 -8.07 1.26
N LEU A 123 10.29 -8.54 0.66
CA LEU A 123 9.85 -8.12 -0.67
C LEU A 123 9.18 -6.74 -0.62
N THR A 124 9.18 -6.05 -1.75
CA THR A 124 8.42 -4.82 -1.95
C THR A 124 6.92 -5.10 -1.95
N VAL A 125 6.13 -4.26 -1.30
CA VAL A 125 4.66 -4.39 -1.25
C VAL A 125 4.04 -3.61 -2.40
N LEU A 126 3.33 -4.29 -3.28
CA LEU A 126 2.69 -3.67 -4.46
C LEU A 126 1.18 -3.84 -4.47
N GLY A 127 0.52 -2.91 -5.14
CA GLY A 127 -0.92 -2.85 -5.34
C GLY A 127 -1.21 -2.26 -6.70
N ASN A 128 -1.90 -3.02 -7.54
CA ASN A 128 -2.03 -2.75 -8.97
C ASN A 128 -3.47 -2.95 -9.44
N SER A 129 -3.83 -2.28 -10.53
CA SER A 129 -5.23 -2.30 -11.00
C SER A 129 -5.60 -3.47 -11.90
N ASP A 130 -4.60 -4.12 -12.52
CA ASP A 130 -4.78 -5.16 -13.54
C ASP A 130 -5.87 -4.84 -14.59
N ILE A 131 -5.84 -3.60 -15.08
CA ILE A 131 -6.98 -3.07 -15.82
C ILE A 131 -7.04 -3.69 -17.23
N HIS A 132 -8.14 -4.38 -17.51
CA HIS A 132 -8.46 -4.92 -18.83
C HIS A 132 -9.59 -4.14 -19.52
N GLY A 133 -10.48 -3.51 -18.73
CA GLY A 133 -11.62 -2.73 -19.18
C GLY A 133 -11.40 -1.22 -19.14
N LEU A 134 -12.51 -0.48 -19.00
CA LEU A 134 -12.49 0.97 -18.80
C LEU A 134 -12.37 1.26 -17.30
N ILE A 135 -11.38 2.08 -16.93
CA ILE A 135 -11.08 2.38 -15.54
C ILE A 135 -12.29 2.95 -14.78
N ASP A 136 -13.13 3.74 -15.44
CA ASP A 136 -14.31 4.37 -14.85
C ASP A 136 -15.37 3.33 -14.43
N TRP A 137 -15.45 2.22 -15.16
CA TRP A 137 -16.46 1.17 -14.93
C TRP A 137 -15.99 0.20 -13.85
N ASP A 138 -14.72 -0.20 -13.90
CA ASP A 138 -14.18 -1.22 -13.00
C ASP A 138 -13.94 -0.66 -11.58
N PHE A 139 -13.74 0.66 -11.44
CA PHE A 139 -13.40 1.30 -10.15
C PHE A 139 -14.34 2.41 -9.70
N ASP A 140 -15.48 2.60 -10.36
CA ASP A 140 -16.51 3.58 -9.97
C ASP A 140 -15.96 5.01 -9.75
N ILE A 141 -15.05 5.42 -10.63
CA ILE A 141 -14.36 6.73 -10.56
C ILE A 141 -15.33 7.90 -10.43
N PRO A 142 -16.47 7.97 -11.17
CA PRO A 142 -17.41 9.09 -11.07
C PRO A 142 -18.03 9.28 -9.69
N ASN A 143 -18.13 8.22 -8.87
CA ASN A 143 -18.69 8.27 -7.52
C ASN A 143 -17.62 8.32 -6.42
N GLY A 144 -16.36 8.57 -6.79
CA GLY A 144 -15.24 8.72 -5.87
C GLY A 144 -14.47 7.42 -5.58
N GLY A 145 -14.75 6.35 -6.30
CA GLY A 145 -13.91 5.16 -6.28
C GLY A 145 -12.55 5.38 -6.93
N HIS A 146 -11.61 4.45 -6.69
CA HIS A 146 -10.28 4.49 -7.29
C HIS A 146 -9.70 3.09 -7.41
N ARG A 147 -8.77 2.93 -8.37
CA ARG A 147 -7.99 1.70 -8.52
C ARG A 147 -6.98 1.51 -7.38
N PRO A 148 -6.52 0.27 -7.11
CA PRO A 148 -5.35 0.06 -6.26
C PRO A 148 -4.15 0.83 -6.80
N LEU A 149 -3.44 1.50 -5.90
CA LEU A 149 -2.25 2.28 -6.24
C LEU A 149 -1.08 1.86 -5.35
N THR A 150 0.10 1.78 -5.95
CA THR A 150 1.37 1.73 -5.21
C THR A 150 1.96 3.13 -5.16
N PHE A 151 2.15 3.67 -3.97
CA PHE A 151 2.96 4.86 -3.74
C PHE A 151 4.43 4.46 -3.58
N VAL A 152 5.30 5.07 -4.38
CA VAL A 152 6.75 4.86 -4.32
C VAL A 152 7.38 6.08 -3.64
N ILE A 153 8.02 5.87 -2.48
CA ILE A 153 8.66 6.94 -1.72
C ILE A 153 10.05 7.17 -2.28
N THR A 154 10.25 8.31 -2.93
CA THR A 154 11.47 8.62 -3.67
C THR A 154 11.85 10.10 -3.56
N LYS A 155 13.10 10.44 -3.86
CA LYS A 155 13.64 11.81 -3.74
C LYS A 155 13.19 12.73 -4.87
N ASP A 156 12.94 12.16 -6.04
CA ASP A 156 12.53 12.84 -7.26
C ASP A 156 11.73 11.89 -8.15
N ASN A 157 11.14 12.40 -9.22
CA ASN A 157 10.32 11.63 -10.13
C ASN A 157 11.11 10.95 -11.27
N SER A 158 12.43 10.85 -11.23
CA SER A 158 13.17 10.18 -12.31
C SER A 158 12.93 8.66 -12.30
N GLN A 159 12.98 8.03 -13.48
CA GLN A 159 12.86 6.57 -13.60
C GLN A 159 13.90 5.82 -12.75
N ASN A 160 15.11 6.37 -12.61
CA ASN A 160 16.18 5.79 -11.80
C ASN A 160 15.83 5.83 -10.31
N SER A 161 15.38 6.98 -9.80
CA SER A 161 14.99 7.15 -8.40
C SER A 161 13.76 6.30 -8.05
N ILE A 162 12.82 6.12 -8.99
CA ILE A 162 11.69 5.19 -8.83
C ILE A 162 12.20 3.74 -8.76
N LYS A 163 13.07 3.34 -9.70
CA LYS A 163 13.64 1.98 -9.74
C LYS A 163 14.40 1.67 -8.44
N GLU A 164 15.28 2.56 -8.00
CA GLU A 164 16.03 2.40 -6.75
C GLU A 164 15.12 2.24 -5.54
N SER A 165 14.08 3.07 -5.42
CA SER A 165 13.10 2.98 -4.32
C SER A 165 12.30 1.68 -4.35
N LEU A 166 11.94 1.17 -5.54
CA LEU A 166 11.28 -0.13 -5.68
C LEU A 166 12.21 -1.25 -5.21
N PHE A 167 13.47 -1.31 -5.65
CA PHE A 167 14.42 -2.33 -5.16
C PHE A 167 14.69 -2.24 -3.65
N LYS A 168 14.57 -1.05 -3.05
CA LYS A 168 14.66 -0.87 -1.59
C LYS A 168 13.38 -1.22 -0.84
N GLY A 169 12.29 -1.49 -1.54
CA GLY A 169 10.99 -1.77 -0.93
C GLY A 169 10.32 -0.55 -0.31
N HIS A 170 10.71 0.68 -0.66
CA HIS A 170 10.17 1.93 -0.12
C HIS A 170 8.80 2.28 -0.73
N THR A 171 7.80 1.49 -0.37
CA THR A 171 6.46 1.51 -0.95
C THR A 171 5.39 1.34 0.10
N PHE A 172 4.19 1.81 -0.23
CA PHE A 172 2.94 1.42 0.42
C PHE A 172 1.82 1.45 -0.62
N VAL A 173 0.72 0.75 -0.33
CA VAL A 173 -0.42 0.56 -1.21
C VAL A 173 -1.62 1.30 -0.67
N TRP A 174 -2.38 1.94 -1.56
CA TRP A 174 -3.71 2.45 -1.27
C TRP A 174 -4.75 1.63 -2.02
N PHE A 175 -5.61 0.97 -1.24
CA PHE A 175 -6.64 0.06 -1.73
C PHE A 175 -7.95 0.31 -0.99
N LYS A 176 -8.96 0.87 -1.66
CA LYS A 176 -10.21 1.31 -1.02
C LYS A 176 -9.88 2.25 0.15
N ASP A 177 -10.43 1.98 1.33
CA ASP A 177 -10.09 2.75 2.55
C ASP A 177 -8.82 2.25 3.25
N LEU A 178 -8.09 1.26 2.72
CA LEU A 178 -6.89 0.70 3.34
C LEU A 178 -5.61 1.36 2.84
N LEU A 179 -4.70 1.62 3.77
CA LEU A 179 -3.29 1.88 3.49
C LEU A 179 -2.47 0.69 3.99
N ILE A 180 -1.71 0.05 3.10
CA ILE A 180 -1.08 -1.25 3.35
C ILE A 180 0.42 -1.15 3.08
N GLY A 181 1.28 -1.62 3.98
CA GLY A 181 2.72 -1.64 3.72
C GLY A 181 3.56 -1.99 4.94
N LYS A 182 4.88 -1.99 4.74
CA LYS A 182 5.81 -2.17 5.86
C LYS A 182 5.73 -0.99 6.82
N GLU A 183 5.82 -1.27 8.11
CA GLU A 183 5.60 -0.28 9.18
C GLU A 183 6.55 0.92 9.03
N GLU A 184 7.82 0.66 8.71
CA GLU A 184 8.86 1.67 8.50
C GLU A 184 8.57 2.65 7.36
N ASN A 185 7.79 2.24 6.35
CA ASN A 185 7.43 3.09 5.23
C ASN A 185 6.19 3.92 5.53
N ILE A 186 5.17 3.30 6.14
CA ILE A 186 3.86 3.93 6.29
C ILE A 186 3.75 4.81 7.54
N LYS A 187 4.45 4.45 8.62
CA LYS A 187 4.39 5.17 9.89
C LYS A 187 4.68 6.68 9.74
N PRO A 188 5.78 7.11 9.09
CA PRO A 188 6.07 8.53 8.92
C PRO A 188 4.99 9.26 8.09
N ILE A 189 4.39 8.57 7.13
CA ILE A 189 3.31 9.12 6.29
C ILE A 189 2.08 9.40 7.14
N ILE A 190 1.70 8.47 8.01
CA ILE A 190 0.52 8.66 8.87
C ILE A 190 0.76 9.75 9.92
N GLU A 191 1.92 9.77 10.58
CA GLU A 191 2.31 10.84 11.53
C GLU A 191 2.31 12.24 10.89
N SER A 192 2.66 12.31 9.60
CA SER A 192 2.63 13.57 8.85
C SER A 192 1.20 14.05 8.53
N ASN A 193 0.23 13.13 8.40
CA ASN A 193 -1.14 13.43 7.96
C ASN A 193 -2.16 13.59 9.10
N ILE A 194 -1.91 13.01 10.28
CA ILE A 194 -2.78 13.17 11.44
C ILE A 194 -2.21 14.26 12.35
N LYS A 195 -2.98 15.31 12.61
CA LYS A 195 -2.56 16.42 13.49
C LYS A 195 -3.53 16.62 14.64
N PHE A 196 -2.97 16.74 15.84
CA PHE A 196 -3.70 17.11 17.05
C PHE A 196 -3.30 18.52 17.47
N LYS A 197 -4.28 19.32 17.89
CA LYS A 197 -4.08 20.66 18.43
C LYS A 197 -4.94 20.83 19.69
N SER A 198 -4.35 21.34 20.76
CA SER A 198 -5.10 21.70 21.97
C SER A 198 -5.82 23.02 21.77
N ASN A 199 -7.11 23.06 22.16
CA ASN A 199 -7.88 24.29 22.32
C ASN A 199 -8.04 24.67 23.80
N GLY A 200 -7.35 23.97 24.70
CA GLY A 200 -7.39 24.20 26.15
C GLY A 200 -8.60 23.57 26.84
N TYR A 201 -8.72 23.86 28.14
CA TYR A 201 -9.83 23.39 28.96
C TYR A 201 -11.08 24.25 28.76
N ILE A 202 -12.25 23.61 28.79
CA ILE A 202 -13.53 24.30 28.66
C ILE A 202 -13.86 25.00 29.98
N GLY A 203 -13.60 26.31 30.05
CA GLY A 203 -13.82 27.13 31.23
C GLY A 203 -13.05 26.62 32.46
N GLU A 204 -13.75 26.51 33.59
CA GLU A 204 -13.17 25.98 34.85
C GLU A 204 -13.22 24.45 34.96
N THR A 205 -13.67 23.74 33.93
CA THR A 205 -13.79 22.28 33.96
C THR A 205 -12.45 21.57 33.72
N THR A 206 -12.47 20.24 33.86
CA THR A 206 -11.37 19.34 33.49
C THR A 206 -11.66 18.60 32.18
N VAL A 207 -12.50 19.20 31.32
CA VAL A 207 -12.74 18.72 29.95
C VAL A 207 -11.81 19.46 29.00
N LEU A 208 -10.85 18.73 28.45
CA LEU A 208 -9.91 19.22 27.44
C LEU A 208 -10.55 19.14 26.06
N GLU A 209 -10.54 20.24 25.30
CA GLU A 209 -10.97 20.25 23.91
C GLU A 209 -9.75 20.18 22.99
N LEU A 210 -9.75 19.19 22.08
CA LEU A 210 -8.73 19.05 21.04
C LEU A 210 -9.39 19.15 19.66
N GLU A 211 -8.65 19.68 18.69
CA GLU A 211 -8.95 19.54 17.27
C GLU A 211 -8.07 18.43 16.68
N VAL A 212 -8.69 17.51 15.95
CA VAL A 212 -8.00 16.45 15.20
C VAL A 212 -8.21 16.68 13.71
N SER A 213 -7.14 16.66 12.94
CA SER A 213 -7.15 16.92 11.49
C SER A 213 -6.56 15.74 10.72
N ASN A 214 -7.17 15.44 9.58
CA ASN A 214 -6.64 14.51 8.57
C ASN A 214 -6.32 15.30 7.30
N LEU A 215 -5.05 15.36 6.95
CA LEU A 215 -4.54 16.05 5.77
C LEU A 215 -4.48 15.17 4.52
N SER A 216 -4.81 13.89 4.66
CA SER A 216 -4.75 12.92 3.57
C SER A 216 -6.06 12.86 2.79
N SER A 217 -6.00 12.20 1.63
CA SER A 217 -7.18 11.89 0.81
C SER A 217 -7.91 10.62 1.26
N VAL A 218 -7.38 9.89 2.26
CA VAL A 218 -7.96 8.64 2.77
C VAL A 218 -8.69 8.92 4.08
N PRO A 219 -9.92 8.44 4.30
CA PRO A 219 -10.54 8.53 5.63
C PRO A 219 -9.69 7.75 6.64
N ILE A 220 -9.50 8.29 7.85
CA ILE A 220 -8.72 7.62 8.90
C ILE A 220 -9.66 7.12 9.98
N SER A 221 -9.59 5.82 10.28
CA SER A 221 -10.35 5.17 11.35
C SER A 221 -9.44 4.89 12.54
N LEU A 222 -9.77 5.45 13.70
CA LEU A 222 -8.97 5.37 14.91
C LEU A 222 -9.74 4.62 16.01
N GLU A 223 -9.04 3.80 16.76
CA GLU A 223 -9.48 3.26 18.04
C GLU A 223 -8.55 3.76 19.15
N TYR A 224 -9.10 4.57 20.04
CA TYR A 224 -8.39 5.10 21.20
C TYR A 224 -8.12 4.00 22.24
N GLN A 225 -6.88 3.93 22.71
CA GLN A 225 -6.38 2.92 23.66
C GLN A 225 -5.99 3.53 25.02
N GLY A 226 -6.18 4.83 25.22
CA GLY A 226 -5.73 5.52 26.43
C GLY A 226 -6.73 5.42 27.59
N GLU A 227 -6.30 5.93 28.75
CA GLU A 227 -7.04 5.77 30.01
C GLU A 227 -8.24 6.71 30.15
N TYR A 228 -8.17 7.89 29.53
CA TYR A 228 -9.24 8.88 29.60
C TYR A 228 -10.46 8.51 28.74
N THR A 229 -11.61 9.11 29.04
CA THR A 229 -12.82 8.89 28.23
C THR A 229 -13.27 10.17 27.54
N PHE A 230 -13.81 10.02 26.34
CA PHE A 230 -14.36 11.16 25.59
C PHE A 230 -15.74 11.58 26.13
N HIS A 231 -16.07 12.86 25.96
CA HIS A 231 -17.33 13.45 26.41
C HIS A 231 -18.46 13.29 25.38
N LYS A 232 -18.16 13.50 24.09
CA LYS A 232 -19.14 13.46 22.98
C LYS A 232 -18.94 12.31 22.01
N ASN A 233 -17.80 11.62 22.07
CA ASN A 233 -17.40 10.60 21.12
C ASN A 233 -17.22 9.25 21.83
N SER A 234 -17.23 8.16 21.06
CA SER A 234 -16.80 6.84 21.54
C SER A 234 -15.30 6.68 21.34
N LYS A 235 -14.70 5.58 21.85
CA LYS A 235 -13.29 5.27 21.55
C LYS A 235 -12.99 5.09 20.05
N PHE A 236 -14.02 4.84 19.23
CA PHE A 236 -13.91 4.79 17.78
C PHE A 236 -14.16 6.17 17.17
N LEU A 237 -13.18 6.66 16.41
CA LEU A 237 -13.24 7.92 15.69
C LEU A 237 -13.04 7.68 14.19
N LYS A 238 -13.71 8.46 13.35
CA LYS A 238 -13.47 8.51 11.90
C LYS A 238 -13.21 9.95 11.50
N ILE A 239 -12.07 10.21 10.87
CA ILE A 239 -11.69 11.52 10.34
C ILE A 239 -11.82 11.46 8.82
N LEU A 240 -12.68 12.29 8.24
CA LEU A 240 -12.88 12.33 6.80
C LEU A 240 -11.64 12.90 6.08
N PRO A 241 -11.46 12.64 4.78
CA PRO A 241 -10.38 13.24 3.99
C PRO A 241 -10.38 14.77 4.09
N ASN A 242 -9.19 15.37 4.17
CA ASN A 242 -8.99 16.83 4.20
C ASN A 242 -9.93 17.57 5.17
N SER A 243 -10.14 17.02 6.37
CA SER A 243 -11.10 17.55 7.34
C SER A 243 -10.53 17.62 8.76
N SER A 244 -11.16 18.45 9.59
CA SER A 244 -10.91 18.49 11.03
C SER A 244 -12.22 18.43 11.81
N PHE A 245 -12.15 17.91 13.04
CA PHE A 245 -13.25 18.03 14.00
C PHE A 245 -12.73 18.05 15.44
N LYS A 246 -13.61 18.48 16.34
CA LYS A 246 -13.30 18.61 17.76
C LYS A 246 -13.63 17.34 18.53
N ILE A 247 -12.70 16.91 19.38
CA ILE A 247 -12.94 15.90 20.42
C ILE A 247 -12.81 16.54 21.79
N GLN A 248 -13.51 15.98 22.76
CA GLN A 248 -13.51 16.45 24.15
C GLN A 248 -13.14 15.30 25.07
N ILE A 249 -12.08 15.47 25.85
CA ILE A 249 -11.49 14.42 26.69
C ILE A 249 -11.68 14.81 28.17
N LYS A 250 -12.20 13.88 28.97
CA LYS A 250 -12.35 14.07 30.42
C LYS A 250 -11.06 13.63 31.11
N THR A 251 -10.21 14.58 31.49
CA THR A 251 -8.86 14.29 32.02
C THR A 251 -8.82 14.12 33.55
N ILE A 252 -9.95 14.23 34.24
CA ILE A 252 -10.10 14.19 35.72
C ILE A 252 -9.51 15.43 36.39
N SER A 253 -8.25 15.78 36.09
CA SER A 253 -7.54 16.98 36.54
C SER A 253 -6.94 17.74 35.33
N LYS A 254 -6.59 19.01 35.52
CA LYS A 254 -5.85 19.76 34.50
C LYS A 254 -4.40 19.24 34.45
N VAL A 255 -3.99 18.75 33.29
CA VAL A 255 -2.63 18.27 32.97
C VAL A 255 -1.98 19.17 31.93
N GLU A 256 -0.63 19.25 31.96
CA GLU A 256 0.18 20.04 31.01
C GLU A 256 0.50 19.27 29.73
N THR A 257 0.52 17.93 29.81
CA THR A 257 0.76 17.05 28.68
C THR A 257 -0.23 15.90 28.68
N ILE A 258 -0.55 15.39 27.50
CA ILE A 258 -1.41 14.22 27.32
C ILE A 258 -0.83 13.34 26.21
N SER A 259 -0.75 12.04 26.47
CA SER A 259 -0.48 11.00 25.47
C SER A 259 -1.83 10.48 24.95
N LEU A 260 -1.90 10.29 23.64
CA LEU A 260 -3.09 9.81 22.96
C LEU A 260 -2.73 8.56 22.13
N PRO A 261 -2.78 7.37 22.73
CA PRO A 261 -2.48 6.14 22.02
C PRO A 261 -3.67 5.71 21.18
N PHE A 262 -3.42 5.38 19.91
CA PHE A 262 -4.42 4.92 18.96
C PHE A 262 -3.94 3.71 18.17
N ASN A 263 -4.86 2.80 17.89
CA ASN A 263 -4.77 1.90 16.75
C ASN A 263 -5.43 2.55 15.54
N ILE A 264 -4.74 2.53 14.40
CA ILE A 264 -5.23 3.12 13.15
C ILE A 264 -5.74 1.97 12.29
N LEU A 265 -7.04 1.72 12.41
CA LEU A 265 -7.69 0.46 12.03
C LEU A 265 -7.54 0.14 10.54
N ASN A 266 -7.50 1.15 9.69
CA ASN A 266 -7.38 1.02 8.24
C ASN A 266 -5.95 1.20 7.71
N VAL A 267 -4.94 1.20 8.59
CA VAL A 267 -3.52 1.14 8.22
C VAL A 267 -2.99 -0.24 8.58
N VAL A 268 -2.76 -1.08 7.57
CA VAL A 268 -2.40 -2.49 7.75
C VAL A 268 -0.89 -2.69 7.58
N THR A 269 -0.24 -3.22 8.61
CA THR A 269 1.23 -3.41 8.67
C THR A 269 1.64 -4.87 8.83
N GLY A 270 0.70 -5.80 8.72
CA GLY A 270 0.91 -7.25 8.78
C GLY A 270 -0.40 -8.01 8.90
N LEU A 271 -0.33 -9.35 8.98
CA LEU A 271 -1.51 -10.20 9.14
C LEU A 271 -2.32 -9.79 10.37
N ARG A 272 -3.56 -9.31 10.15
CA ARG A 272 -4.47 -8.83 11.21
C ARG A 272 -3.86 -7.75 12.12
N LYS A 273 -2.86 -7.03 11.61
CA LYS A 273 -2.10 -6.03 12.38
C LYS A 273 -2.35 -4.64 11.82
N SER A 274 -2.88 -3.76 12.67
CA SER A 274 -3.00 -2.34 12.40
C SER A 274 -1.80 -1.56 12.95
N LEU A 275 -1.50 -0.38 12.39
CA LEU A 275 -0.50 0.53 12.94
C LEU A 275 -0.98 1.12 14.28
N SER A 276 -0.13 1.06 15.30
CA SER A 276 -0.34 1.74 16.58
C SER A 276 0.55 2.99 16.65
N LEU A 277 -0.02 4.12 17.05
CA LEU A 277 0.69 5.39 17.24
C LEU A 277 0.31 6.03 18.57
N ASP A 278 1.27 6.73 19.16
CA ASP A 278 1.06 7.57 20.34
C ASP A 278 1.30 9.02 19.94
N PHE A 279 0.32 9.88 20.22
CA PHE A 279 0.43 11.31 19.94
C PHE A 279 0.57 12.08 21.25
N ASP A 280 1.80 12.52 21.54
CA ASP A 280 2.10 13.36 22.69
C ASP A 280 1.81 14.83 22.39
N LEU A 281 0.95 15.44 23.20
CA LEU A 281 0.54 16.83 23.04
C LEU A 281 0.79 17.63 24.32
N LYS A 282 1.40 18.81 24.16
CA LYS A 282 1.43 19.84 25.20
C LYS A 282 0.14 20.64 25.17
N ILE A 283 -0.49 20.78 26.33
CA ILE A 283 -1.72 21.54 26.52
C ILE A 283 -1.31 22.96 26.88
N GLN A 284 -1.65 23.90 25.99
CA GLN A 284 -1.55 25.34 26.25
C GLN A 284 -2.69 25.80 27.17
#